data_AF-A0A024H4F2-F1
#
_entry.id   AF-A0A024H4F2-F1
#
_cell.length_a   1.000
_cell.length_b   1.000
_cell.length_c   1.000
_cell.angle_alpha   90.00
_cell.angle_beta   90.00
_cell.angle_gamma   90.00
#
_symmetry.space_group_name_H-M   'P 1'
#
loop_
_entity.id
_entity.type
_entity.pdbx_description
1 polymer ?
#
loop_
_entity_poly.entity_id
_entity_poly.type
_entity_poly.pdbx_seq_one_letter_code
_entity_poly.pdbx_strand_id
1 'polypeptide(L)'
;MTSTDATAAGSSRAGVWNLPNVLTMLRIALVPFFVWFLIADAPGLDSQSGPWRWAAAAAFAVAIYTDKLDGDIARSRNLVTDFGKIADPIADKLLIGSALVMLSVLGELPWWATLVILVREWGVTALRFFVIRYGVIPASRGGKLKTVVQTAAIFLYLLPLGAIAPWLTWVAFAVMMVAVAITVWTGVEYVVEAVRLRAKGKVQGTTSGQDPV
;
A
#
# COMPACT_ATOMS: atom_id res chain seq x y z
N MET A 1 -17.15 -40.36 -40.76
CA MET A 1 -16.05 -39.42 -40.44
C MET A 1 -16.67 -38.09 -40.09
N THR A 2 -16.98 -37.87 -38.81
CA THR A 2 -17.59 -36.63 -38.31
C THR A 2 -16.51 -35.86 -37.55
N SER A 3 -15.97 -34.81 -38.17
CA SER A 3 -15.07 -33.89 -37.51
C SER A 3 -15.90 -32.92 -36.67
N THR A 4 -15.83 -33.08 -35.36
CA THR A 4 -16.30 -32.09 -34.39
C THR A 4 -15.23 -30.99 -34.32
N ASP A 5 -15.43 -29.89 -35.05
CA ASP A 5 -14.63 -28.68 -34.87
C ASP A 5 -14.92 -28.10 -33.49
N ALA A 6 -13.98 -28.33 -32.59
CA ALA A 6 -13.95 -27.75 -31.27
C ALA A 6 -13.85 -26.22 -31.40
N THR A 7 -14.88 -25.55 -30.94
CA THR A 7 -14.95 -24.10 -30.76
C THR A 7 -13.85 -23.67 -29.80
N ALA A 8 -12.73 -23.18 -30.34
CA ALA A 8 -11.71 -22.47 -29.59
C ALA A 8 -12.28 -21.12 -29.14
N ALA A 9 -12.97 -21.09 -28.01
CA ALA A 9 -13.37 -19.87 -27.33
C ALA A 9 -12.11 -19.18 -26.79
N GLY A 10 -11.55 -18.26 -27.58
CA GLY A 10 -10.47 -17.38 -27.15
C GLY A 10 -10.97 -16.47 -26.02
N SER A 11 -10.55 -16.71 -24.78
CA SER A 11 -10.75 -15.77 -23.69
C SER A 11 -10.02 -14.47 -24.04
N SER A 12 -10.75 -13.39 -24.31
CA SER A 12 -10.17 -12.06 -24.52
C SER A 12 -9.48 -11.61 -23.23
N ARG A 13 -8.14 -11.68 -23.20
CA ARG A 13 -7.35 -11.06 -22.13
C ARG A 13 -7.66 -9.57 -22.14
N ALA A 14 -8.10 -9.02 -21.01
CA ALA A 14 -8.32 -7.59 -20.88
C ALA A 14 -7.03 -6.83 -21.25
N GLY A 15 -7.15 -5.91 -22.22
CA GLY A 15 -6.00 -5.11 -22.70
C GLY A 15 -5.52 -4.12 -21.64
N VAL A 16 -4.26 -3.67 -21.75
CA VAL A 16 -3.64 -2.71 -20.81
C VAL A 16 -4.39 -1.38 -20.75
N TRP A 17 -5.02 -0.97 -21.85
CA TRP A 17 -5.83 0.23 -21.96
C TRP A 17 -7.26 0.01 -21.48
N ASN A 18 -7.42 -0.29 -20.19
CA ASN A 18 -8.71 -0.35 -19.52
C ASN A 18 -8.81 0.70 -18.43
N LEU A 19 -10.04 1.03 -18.03
CA LEU A 19 -10.31 2.07 -17.05
C LEU A 19 -9.52 1.88 -15.73
N PRO A 20 -9.47 0.68 -15.11
CA PRO A 20 -8.65 0.46 -13.92
C PRO A 20 -7.17 0.83 -14.09
N ASN A 21 -6.52 0.35 -15.15
CA ASN A 21 -5.10 0.61 -15.38
C ASN A 21 -4.79 2.09 -15.63
N VAL A 22 -5.69 2.81 -16.33
CA VAL A 22 -5.54 4.26 -16.56
C VAL A 22 -5.62 5.02 -15.23
N LEU A 23 -6.51 4.60 -14.33
CA LEU A 23 -6.60 5.18 -12.98
C LEU A 23 -5.35 4.92 -12.15
N THR A 24 -4.76 3.72 -12.22
CA THR A 24 -3.46 3.42 -11.59
C THR A 24 -2.34 4.30 -12.16
N MET A 25 -2.25 4.44 -13.49
CA MET A 25 -1.24 5.28 -14.14
C MET A 25 -1.38 6.76 -13.73
N LEU A 26 -2.62 7.26 -13.69
CA LEU A 26 -2.93 8.61 -13.23
C LEU A 26 -2.49 8.79 -11.77
N ARG A 27 -2.71 7.80 -10.91
CA ARG A 27 -2.28 7.84 -9.51
C ARG A 27 -0.76 7.97 -9.39
N ILE A 28 -0.01 7.16 -10.13
CA ILE A 28 1.45 7.23 -10.17
C ILE A 28 1.89 8.62 -10.63
N ALA A 29 1.25 9.17 -11.66
CA ALA A 29 1.53 10.52 -12.14
C ALA A 29 1.19 11.60 -11.11
N LEU A 30 0.16 11.39 -10.27
CA LEU A 30 -0.28 12.34 -9.26
C LEU A 30 0.69 12.47 -8.07
N VAL A 31 1.50 11.43 -7.78
CA VAL A 31 2.45 11.43 -6.66
C VAL A 31 3.47 12.58 -6.73
N PRO A 32 4.16 12.83 -7.86
CA PRO A 32 5.01 14.02 -8.02
C PRO A 32 4.30 15.35 -7.76
N PHE A 33 3.05 15.51 -8.22
CA PHE A 33 2.27 16.73 -7.97
C PHE A 33 1.90 16.88 -6.50
N PHE A 34 1.51 15.78 -5.85
CA PHE A 34 1.26 15.75 -4.42
C PHE A 34 2.49 16.20 -3.61
N VAL A 35 3.67 15.66 -3.93
CA VAL A 35 4.94 16.06 -3.30
C VAL A 35 5.24 17.54 -3.57
N TRP A 36 5.04 17.99 -4.81
CA TRP A 36 5.23 19.39 -5.19
C TRP A 36 4.32 20.32 -4.38
N PHE A 37 3.04 19.99 -4.20
CA PHE A 37 2.11 20.79 -3.40
C PHE A 37 2.57 20.91 -1.94
N LEU A 38 3.11 19.85 -1.34
CA LEU A 38 3.66 19.92 0.02
C LEU A 38 4.90 20.81 0.11
N ILE A 39 5.79 20.76 -0.89
CA ILE A 39 6.97 21.64 -0.95
C ILE A 39 6.54 23.10 -1.16
N ALA A 40 5.57 23.34 -2.04
CA ALA A 40 5.06 24.68 -2.34
C ALA A 40 4.30 25.32 -1.17
N ASP A 41 3.72 24.51 -0.26
CA ASP A 41 3.10 25.00 0.98
C ASP A 41 4.11 25.43 2.05
N ALA A 42 5.34 24.92 1.98
CA ALA A 42 6.37 25.11 2.99
C ALA A 42 7.68 25.71 2.42
N PRO A 43 7.64 26.89 1.76
CA PRO A 43 8.85 27.56 1.34
C PRO A 43 9.64 27.97 2.59
N GLY A 44 10.77 27.28 2.85
CA GLY A 44 11.59 27.46 4.05
C GLY A 44 11.34 26.45 5.19
N LEU A 45 10.62 25.35 4.92
CA LEU A 45 10.28 24.26 5.87
C LEU A 45 9.22 24.60 6.94
N ASP A 46 8.62 25.80 6.90
CA ASP A 46 7.47 26.15 7.73
C ASP A 46 6.17 26.00 6.93
N SER A 47 5.29 25.07 7.32
CA SER A 47 3.98 24.90 6.65
C SER A 47 3.11 26.13 6.89
N GLN A 48 2.66 26.74 5.78
CA GLN A 48 1.83 27.94 5.84
C GLN A 48 0.33 27.64 5.92
N SER A 49 -0.06 26.36 5.90
CA SER A 49 -1.47 25.95 5.89
C SER A 49 -2.28 26.62 4.76
N GLY A 50 -1.63 26.86 3.61
CA GLY A 50 -2.15 27.64 2.51
C GLY A 50 -2.98 26.83 1.50
N PRO A 51 -3.26 27.39 0.31
CA PRO A 51 -4.01 26.69 -0.74
C PRO A 51 -3.29 25.42 -1.24
N TRP A 52 -1.95 25.41 -1.21
CA TRP A 52 -1.15 24.25 -1.59
C TRP A 52 -1.31 23.08 -0.61
N ARG A 53 -1.50 23.36 0.68
CA ARG A 53 -1.82 22.31 1.66
C ARG A 53 -3.13 21.60 1.33
N TRP A 54 -4.18 22.36 1.03
CA TRP A 54 -5.46 21.81 0.61
C TRP A 54 -5.37 21.05 -0.71
N ALA A 55 -4.56 21.53 -1.67
CA ALA A 55 -4.29 20.83 -2.90
C ALA A 55 -3.61 19.47 -2.66
N ALA A 56 -2.63 19.41 -1.74
CA ALA A 56 -1.99 18.16 -1.33
C ALA A 56 -2.99 17.19 -0.67
N ALA A 57 -3.80 17.66 0.27
CA ALA A 57 -4.84 16.84 0.91
C ALA A 57 -5.86 16.31 -0.11
N ALA A 58 -6.29 17.15 -1.05
CA ALA A 58 -7.21 16.76 -2.12
C ALA A 58 -6.58 15.74 -3.07
N ALA A 59 -5.33 15.95 -3.50
CA ALA A 59 -4.61 15.02 -4.36
C ALA A 59 -4.48 13.63 -3.70
N PHE A 60 -4.11 13.60 -2.42
CA PHE A 60 -4.03 12.36 -1.65
C PHE A 60 -5.39 11.66 -1.51
N ALA A 61 -6.45 12.42 -1.18
CA ALA A 61 -7.80 11.87 -1.07
C ALA A 61 -8.30 11.28 -2.39
N VAL A 62 -8.10 12.00 -3.51
CA VAL A 62 -8.43 11.52 -4.84
C VAL A 62 -7.66 10.25 -5.17
N ALA A 63 -6.34 10.23 -4.93
CA ALA A 63 -5.48 9.08 -5.21
C ALA A 63 -5.92 7.79 -4.51
N ILE A 64 -6.34 7.89 -3.24
CA ILE A 64 -6.79 6.74 -2.46
C ILE A 64 -8.21 6.35 -2.83
N TYR A 65 -9.07 7.32 -3.09
CA TYR A 65 -10.44 7.04 -3.50
C TYR A 65 -10.48 6.35 -4.86
N THR A 66 -9.64 6.76 -5.82
CA THR A 66 -9.54 6.10 -7.12
C THR A 66 -9.03 4.67 -7.01
N ASP A 67 -8.09 4.36 -6.11
CA ASP A 67 -7.64 2.98 -5.83
C ASP A 67 -8.73 2.04 -5.38
N LYS A 68 -9.59 2.53 -4.48
CA LYS A 68 -10.70 1.71 -4.04
C LYS A 68 -11.66 1.44 -5.21
N LEU A 69 -11.95 2.48 -6.00
CA LEU A 69 -12.89 2.39 -7.11
C LEU A 69 -12.35 1.52 -8.26
N ASP A 70 -11.10 1.70 -8.67
CA ASP A 70 -10.53 0.92 -9.77
C ASP A 70 -10.41 -0.58 -9.42
N GLY A 71 -10.03 -0.90 -8.19
CA GLY A 71 -10.04 -2.27 -7.69
C GLY A 71 -11.43 -2.91 -7.65
N ASP A 72 -12.46 -2.15 -7.24
CA ASP A 72 -13.85 -2.61 -7.24
C ASP A 72 -14.39 -2.80 -8.68
N ILE A 73 -14.06 -1.89 -9.60
CA ILE A 73 -14.44 -2.00 -11.02
C ILE A 73 -13.71 -3.16 -11.69
N ALA A 74 -12.41 -3.35 -11.43
CA ALA A 74 -11.62 -4.43 -12.01
C ALA A 74 -12.16 -5.81 -11.59
N ARG A 75 -12.51 -5.96 -10.30
CA ARG A 75 -13.09 -7.20 -9.76
C ARG A 75 -14.50 -7.45 -10.28
N SER A 76 -15.37 -6.44 -10.29
CA SER A 76 -16.77 -6.60 -10.71
C SER A 76 -16.91 -6.83 -12.22
N ARG A 77 -15.99 -6.30 -13.03
CA ARG A 77 -16.03 -6.41 -14.51
C ARG A 77 -15.03 -7.42 -15.08
N ASN A 78 -14.35 -8.18 -14.23
CA ASN A 78 -13.31 -9.14 -14.62
C ASN A 78 -12.21 -8.52 -15.52
N LEU A 79 -11.84 -7.26 -15.24
CA LEU A 79 -10.84 -6.49 -16.00
C LEU A 79 -9.46 -6.53 -15.33
N VAL A 80 -9.16 -7.58 -14.57
CA VAL A 80 -7.89 -7.73 -13.86
C VAL A 80 -6.77 -8.03 -14.87
N THR A 81 -5.75 -7.18 -14.91
CA THR A 81 -4.58 -7.36 -15.81
C THR A 81 -3.30 -7.61 -15.04
N ASP A 82 -2.30 -8.21 -15.70
CA ASP A 82 -0.98 -8.43 -15.11
C ASP A 82 -0.22 -7.12 -14.85
N PHE A 83 -0.48 -6.08 -15.67
CA PHE A 83 0.03 -4.75 -15.42
C PHE A 83 -0.51 -4.18 -14.11
N GLY A 84 -1.83 -4.16 -13.91
CA GLY A 84 -2.46 -3.65 -12.68
C GLY A 84 -1.96 -4.37 -11.43
N LYS A 85 -1.85 -5.71 -11.47
CA LYS A 85 -1.30 -6.52 -10.36
C LYS A 85 0.09 -6.08 -9.89
N ILE A 86 0.90 -5.48 -10.77
CA ILE A 86 2.25 -4.99 -10.46
C ILE A 86 2.22 -3.48 -10.16
N ALA A 87 1.45 -2.71 -10.93
CA ALA A 87 1.39 -1.26 -10.83
C ALA A 87 0.68 -0.79 -9.55
N ASP A 88 -0.41 -1.45 -9.13
CA ASP A 88 -1.19 -1.01 -7.95
C ASP A 88 -0.34 -1.05 -6.67
N PRO A 89 0.39 -2.15 -6.35
CA PRO A 89 1.27 -2.18 -5.17
C PRO A 89 2.42 -1.18 -5.20
N ILE A 90 2.86 -0.76 -6.40
CA ILE A 90 3.89 0.26 -6.56
C ILE A 90 3.28 1.64 -6.29
N ALA A 91 2.14 1.95 -6.91
CA ALA A 91 1.45 3.22 -6.74
C ALA A 91 1.08 3.47 -5.28
N ASP A 92 0.55 2.45 -4.58
CA ASP A 92 0.18 2.53 -3.17
C ASP A 92 1.41 2.86 -2.28
N LYS A 93 2.53 2.16 -2.48
CA LYS A 93 3.78 2.42 -1.74
C LYS A 93 4.39 3.78 -2.04
N LEU A 94 4.32 4.24 -3.29
CA LEU A 94 4.82 5.55 -3.66
C LEU A 94 4.00 6.66 -3.00
N LEU A 95 2.68 6.57 -3.04
CA LEU A 95 1.79 7.57 -2.43
C LEU A 95 1.96 7.61 -0.91
N ILE A 96 1.79 6.48 -0.24
CA ILE A 96 1.89 6.39 1.22
C ILE A 96 3.31 6.72 1.68
N GLY A 97 4.32 6.20 0.98
CA GLY A 97 5.72 6.42 1.34
C GLY A 97 6.15 7.88 1.16
N SER A 98 5.79 8.50 0.04
CA SER A 98 6.07 9.93 -0.19
C SER A 98 5.37 10.80 0.84
N ALA A 99 4.11 10.51 1.20
CA ALA A 99 3.39 11.25 2.22
C ALA A 99 4.11 11.21 3.58
N LEU A 100 4.47 10.02 4.07
CA LEU A 100 5.16 9.88 5.37
C LEU A 100 6.53 10.57 5.37
N VAL A 101 7.29 10.41 4.28
CA VAL A 101 8.61 11.05 4.14
C VAL A 101 8.45 12.57 4.13
N MET A 102 7.55 13.11 3.32
CA MET A 102 7.33 14.55 3.24
C MET A 102 6.86 15.13 4.56
N LEU A 103 5.91 14.49 5.25
CA LEU A 103 5.49 14.91 6.60
C LEU A 103 6.66 14.94 7.60
N SER A 104 7.64 14.04 7.45
CA SER A 104 8.83 14.04 8.32
C SER A 104 9.87 15.08 7.94
N VAL A 105 10.05 15.32 6.63
CA VAL A 105 10.93 16.37 6.10
C VAL A 105 10.42 17.75 6.53
N LEU A 106 9.10 17.96 6.53
CA LEU A 106 8.44 19.17 7.01
C LEU A 106 8.42 19.30 8.54
N GLY A 107 8.99 18.33 9.27
CA GLY A 107 9.06 18.36 10.74
C GLY A 107 7.74 18.08 11.47
N GLU A 108 6.69 17.71 10.75
CA GLU A 108 5.36 17.48 11.33
C GLU A 108 5.24 16.07 11.93
N LEU A 109 5.92 15.09 11.33
CA LEU A 109 5.91 13.70 11.77
C LEU A 109 7.31 13.27 12.25
N PRO A 110 7.47 12.68 13.44
CA PRO A 110 8.78 12.27 13.89
C PRO A 110 9.30 11.09 13.07
N TRP A 111 10.57 11.19 12.62
CA TRP A 111 11.21 10.24 11.71
C TRP A 111 11.13 8.78 12.17
N TRP A 112 11.15 8.51 13.48
CA TRP A 112 11.04 7.15 13.99
C TRP A 112 9.72 6.47 13.57
N ALA A 113 8.60 7.20 13.53
CA ALA A 113 7.31 6.65 13.13
C ALA A 113 7.31 6.30 11.64
N THR A 114 7.84 7.20 10.81
CA THR A 114 8.03 7.01 9.37
C THR A 114 8.90 5.80 9.07
N LEU A 115 10.06 5.70 9.73
CA LEU A 115 10.99 4.58 9.54
C LEU A 115 10.34 3.25 9.93
N VAL A 116 9.65 3.18 11.07
CA VAL A 116 8.94 1.96 11.51
C VAL A 116 7.91 1.53 10.46
N ILE A 117 7.11 2.46 9.97
CA ILE A 117 6.07 2.14 8.97
C ILE A 117 6.72 1.68 7.66
N LEU A 118 7.66 2.45 7.12
CA LEU A 118 8.32 2.13 5.85
C LEU A 118 9.06 0.79 5.92
N VAL A 119 9.91 0.59 6.92
CA VAL A 119 10.65 -0.67 7.10
C VAL A 119 9.70 -1.85 7.14
N ARG A 120 8.56 -1.72 7.82
CA ARG A 120 7.54 -2.78 7.83
C ARG A 120 6.93 -2.98 6.44
N GLU A 121 6.51 -1.94 5.72
CA GLU A 121 5.87 -2.08 4.39
C GLU A 121 6.77 -2.79 3.37
N TRP A 122 8.03 -2.37 3.30
CA TRP A 122 9.03 -2.99 2.42
C TRP A 122 9.44 -4.37 2.95
N GLY A 123 9.63 -4.50 4.26
CA GLY A 123 10.05 -5.74 4.92
C GLY A 123 9.05 -6.88 4.76
N VAL A 124 7.76 -6.65 4.97
CA VAL A 124 6.71 -7.68 4.77
C VAL A 124 6.62 -8.10 3.30
N THR A 125 6.79 -7.15 2.38
CA THR A 125 6.83 -7.44 0.94
C THR A 125 8.00 -8.38 0.64
N ALA A 126 9.22 -8.01 1.05
CA ALA A 126 10.42 -8.81 0.84
C ALA A 126 10.30 -10.19 1.49
N LEU A 127 9.81 -10.26 2.72
CA LEU A 127 9.61 -11.50 3.46
C LEU A 127 8.71 -12.47 2.70
N ARG A 128 7.56 -12.00 2.17
CA ARG A 128 6.65 -12.81 1.36
C ARG A 128 7.34 -13.36 0.12
N PHE A 129 8.14 -12.55 -0.56
CA PHE A 129 8.93 -13.01 -1.71
C PHE A 129 9.94 -14.10 -1.32
N PHE A 130 10.63 -13.97 -0.19
CA PHE A 130 11.60 -14.98 0.25
C PHE A 130 10.96 -16.30 0.66
N VAL A 131 9.76 -16.25 1.27
CA VAL A 131 9.10 -17.47 1.75
C VAL A 131 8.20 -18.16 0.75
N ILE A 132 7.92 -17.54 -0.41
CA ILE A 132 6.99 -18.09 -1.41
C ILE A 132 7.34 -19.52 -1.84
N ARG A 133 8.64 -19.86 -1.86
CA ARG A 133 9.15 -21.21 -2.15
C ARG A 133 8.81 -22.27 -1.11
N TYR A 134 8.44 -21.86 0.10
CA TYR A 134 8.07 -22.74 1.22
C TYR A 134 6.55 -22.76 1.47
N GLY A 135 5.80 -21.89 0.80
CA GLY A 135 4.35 -21.75 0.97
C GLY A 135 3.89 -20.30 0.85
N VAL A 136 2.59 -20.12 0.63
CA VAL A 136 1.98 -18.79 0.52
C VAL A 136 1.48 -18.33 1.89
N ILE A 137 1.89 -17.15 2.32
CA ILE A 137 1.34 -16.50 3.52
C ILE A 137 0.01 -15.83 3.17
N PRO A 138 -1.12 -16.20 3.79
CA PRO A 138 -2.40 -15.52 3.59
C PRO A 138 -2.38 -14.06 4.07
N ALA A 139 -3.28 -13.25 3.53
CA ALA A 139 -3.48 -11.88 4.01
C ALA A 139 -4.13 -11.91 5.41
N SER A 140 -3.56 -11.20 6.39
CA SER A 140 -4.13 -11.11 7.73
C SER A 140 -5.21 -10.04 7.80
N ARG A 141 -6.24 -10.25 8.64
CA ARG A 141 -7.31 -9.25 8.88
C ARG A 141 -6.73 -7.93 9.43
N GLY A 142 -5.65 -8.02 10.22
CA GLY A 142 -4.93 -6.85 10.74
C GLY A 142 -4.36 -5.96 9.63
N GLY A 143 -4.00 -6.52 8.47
CA GLY A 143 -3.54 -5.75 7.32
C GLY A 143 -4.58 -4.74 6.81
N LYS A 144 -5.87 -5.11 6.79
CA LYS A 144 -6.95 -4.21 6.36
C LYS A 144 -7.15 -3.05 7.33
N LEU A 145 -7.16 -3.34 8.63
CA LEU A 145 -7.30 -2.31 9.66
C LEU A 145 -6.14 -1.33 9.61
N LYS A 146 -4.91 -1.84 9.45
CA LYS A 146 -3.71 -1.03 9.26
C LYS A 146 -3.89 -0.01 8.14
N THR A 147 -4.26 -0.45 6.94
CA THR A 147 -4.41 0.43 5.79
C THR A 147 -5.41 1.54 6.06
N VAL A 148 -6.58 1.21 6.63
CA VAL A 148 -7.62 2.22 6.94
C VAL A 148 -7.10 3.25 7.95
N VAL A 149 -6.51 2.79 9.05
CA VAL A 149 -6.05 3.69 10.12
C VAL A 149 -4.85 4.53 9.67
N GLN A 150 -3.90 3.95 8.94
CA GLN A 150 -2.72 4.66 8.44
C GLN A 150 -3.09 5.70 7.39
N THR A 151 -3.97 5.35 6.44
CA THR A 151 -4.49 6.30 5.46
C THR A 151 -5.24 7.44 6.13
N ALA A 152 -6.07 7.15 7.13
CA ALA A 152 -6.77 8.18 7.90
C ALA A 152 -5.79 9.07 8.66
N ALA A 153 -4.76 8.49 9.29
CA ALA A 153 -3.71 9.25 9.98
C ALA A 153 -3.00 10.22 9.03
N ILE A 154 -2.53 9.73 7.89
CA ILE A 154 -1.85 10.58 6.89
C ILE A 154 -2.78 11.69 6.40
N PHE A 155 -4.05 11.36 6.09
CA PHE A 155 -5.00 12.37 5.65
C PHE A 155 -5.25 13.45 6.71
N LEU A 156 -5.37 13.09 7.98
CA LEU A 156 -5.50 14.05 9.08
C LEU A 156 -4.26 14.96 9.18
N TYR A 157 -3.06 14.40 9.03
CA TYR A 157 -1.83 15.19 9.01
C TYR A 157 -1.81 16.17 7.85
N LEU A 158 -2.27 15.77 6.65
CA LEU A 158 -2.30 16.64 5.47
C LEU A 158 -3.26 17.82 5.61
N LEU A 159 -4.27 17.75 6.48
CA LEU A 159 -5.18 18.87 6.73
C LEU A 159 -4.49 19.94 7.61
N PRO A 160 -4.79 21.24 7.40
CA PRO A 160 -4.28 22.33 8.23
C PRO A 160 -5.02 22.40 9.58
N LEU A 161 -5.03 21.30 10.34
CA LEU A 161 -5.82 21.13 11.55
C LEU A 161 -5.43 22.15 12.63
N GLY A 162 -4.15 22.50 12.75
CA GLY A 162 -3.67 23.48 13.73
C GLY A 162 -4.27 24.88 13.52
N ALA A 163 -4.49 25.27 12.26
CA ALA A 163 -5.14 26.53 11.91
C ALA A 163 -6.65 26.53 12.18
N ILE A 164 -7.30 25.36 12.14
CA ILE A 164 -8.73 25.19 12.43
C ILE A 164 -8.95 25.10 13.94
N ALA A 165 -8.28 24.16 14.61
CA ALA A 165 -8.31 24.00 16.06
C ALA A 165 -7.04 23.26 16.56
N PRO A 166 -6.21 23.87 17.42
CA PRO A 166 -4.93 23.28 17.85
C PRO A 166 -5.03 21.88 18.47
N TRP A 167 -6.14 21.54 19.12
CA TRP A 167 -6.32 20.23 19.74
C TRP A 167 -6.45 19.08 18.72
N LEU A 168 -6.84 19.39 17.47
CA LEU A 168 -6.99 18.39 16.40
C LEU A 168 -5.64 17.80 15.96
N THR A 169 -4.51 18.50 16.19
CA THR A 169 -3.18 17.95 15.90
C THR A 169 -2.84 16.79 16.83
N TRP A 170 -3.27 16.85 18.10
CA TRP A 170 -3.15 15.73 19.04
C TRP A 170 -3.98 14.53 18.61
N VAL A 171 -5.15 14.76 18.02
CA VAL A 171 -5.98 13.69 17.45
C VAL A 171 -5.25 13.04 16.28
N ALA A 172 -4.73 13.82 15.32
CA ALA A 172 -3.95 13.29 14.20
C ALA A 172 -2.75 12.46 14.69
N PHE A 173 -2.01 12.98 15.68
CA PHE A 173 -0.90 12.27 16.32
C PHE A 173 -1.34 10.96 16.97
N ALA A 174 -2.42 10.96 17.76
CA ALA A 174 -2.95 9.76 18.39
C ALA A 174 -3.34 8.69 17.36
N VAL A 175 -4.04 9.08 16.28
CA VAL A 175 -4.41 8.15 15.20
C VAL A 175 -3.17 7.59 14.49
N MET A 176 -2.13 8.40 14.30
CA MET A 176 -0.84 7.92 13.77
C MET A 176 -0.15 6.94 14.72
N MET A 177 -0.16 7.16 16.03
CA MET A 177 0.40 6.21 17.00
C MET A 177 -0.35 4.88 17.00
N VAL A 178 -1.68 4.91 16.83
CA VAL A 178 -2.48 3.70 16.62
C VAL A 178 -2.08 3.00 15.32
N ALA A 179 -1.87 3.75 14.22
CA ALA A 179 -1.38 3.19 12.96
C ALA A 179 -0.02 2.50 13.13
N VAL A 180 0.91 3.12 13.86
CA VAL A 180 2.22 2.54 14.18
C VAL A 180 2.07 1.27 15.01
N ALA A 181 1.25 1.28 16.07
CA ALA A 181 1.03 0.11 16.92
C ALA A 181 0.49 -1.09 16.13
N ILE A 182 -0.52 -0.86 15.27
CA ILE A 182 -1.06 -1.89 14.37
C ILE A 182 0.01 -2.35 13.37
N THR A 183 0.83 -1.43 12.88
CA THR A 183 1.92 -1.75 11.94
C THR A 183 2.94 -2.70 12.57
N VAL A 184 3.36 -2.40 13.81
CA VAL A 184 4.30 -3.25 14.56
C VAL A 184 3.68 -4.60 14.86
N TRP A 185 2.46 -4.65 15.41
CA TRP A 185 1.75 -5.90 15.69
C TRP A 185 1.67 -6.78 14.45
N THR A 186 1.08 -6.26 13.37
CA THR A 186 0.96 -7.04 12.12
C THR A 186 2.32 -7.43 11.55
N GLY A 187 3.36 -6.59 11.70
CA GLY A 187 4.72 -6.93 11.31
C GLY A 187 5.25 -8.16 12.04
N VAL A 188 5.06 -8.24 13.35
CA VAL A 188 5.44 -9.41 14.17
C VAL A 188 4.69 -10.66 13.73
N GLU A 189 3.37 -10.56 13.49
CA GLU A 189 2.57 -11.68 12.98
C GLU A 189 3.15 -12.25 11.69
N TYR A 190 3.50 -11.39 10.73
CA TYR A 190 4.11 -11.81 9.46
C TYR A 190 5.45 -12.52 9.65
N VAL A 191 6.31 -12.01 10.54
CA VAL A 191 7.61 -12.63 10.83
C VAL A 191 7.44 -14.02 11.46
N VAL A 192 6.55 -14.15 12.43
CA VAL A 192 6.26 -15.44 13.09
C VAL A 192 5.73 -16.45 12.09
N GLU A 193 4.80 -16.05 11.22
CA GLU A 193 4.24 -16.93 10.19
C GLU A 193 5.28 -17.38 9.17
N ALA A 194 6.15 -16.47 8.73
CA ALA A 194 7.26 -16.78 7.84
C ALA A 194 8.26 -17.78 8.43
N VAL A 195 8.62 -17.61 9.72
CA VAL A 195 9.52 -18.54 10.42
C VAL A 195 8.88 -19.93 10.54
N ARG A 196 7.59 -20.01 10.87
CA ARG A 196 6.84 -21.28 10.95
C ARG A 196 6.77 -22.01 9.60
N LEU A 197 6.52 -21.28 8.51
CA LEU A 197 6.51 -21.85 7.15
C LEU A 197 7.88 -22.39 6.75
N ARG A 198 8.95 -21.63 7.00
CA ARG A 198 10.32 -22.07 6.72
C ARG A 198 10.70 -23.33 7.52
N ALA A 199 10.28 -23.41 8.78
CA ALA A 199 10.52 -24.59 9.61
C ALA A 199 9.82 -25.84 9.06
N LYS A 200 8.54 -25.73 8.68
CA LYS A 200 7.77 -26.83 8.07
C LYS A 200 8.37 -27.31 6.74
N GLY A 201 8.81 -26.38 5.89
CA GLY A 201 9.44 -26.72 4.59
C GLY A 201 10.75 -27.49 4.72
N LYS A 202 11.52 -27.31 5.80
CA LYS A 202 12.74 -28.10 6.06
C LYS A 202 12.43 -29.55 6.45
N VAL A 203 11.36 -29.78 7.22
CA VAL A 203 10.99 -31.12 7.70
C VAL A 203 10.57 -32.01 6.53
N GLN A 204 9.76 -31.53 5.59
CA GLN A 204 9.31 -32.30 4.43
C GLN A 204 10.43 -32.68 3.45
N GLY A 205 11.49 -31.87 3.35
CA GLY A 205 12.66 -32.21 2.53
C GLY A 205 13.58 -33.28 3.13
N THR A 206 13.39 -33.63 4.40
CA THR A 206 14.22 -34.64 5.10
C THR A 206 13.57 -36.03 5.05
N THR A 207 12.24 -36.11 4.98
CA THR A 207 11.48 -37.37 4.91
C THR A 207 11.37 -37.98 3.51
N SER A 208 11.57 -37.21 2.44
CA SER A 208 11.55 -37.72 1.06
C SER A 208 12.91 -38.20 0.53
N GLY A 209 13.95 -38.19 1.37
CA GLY A 209 15.30 -38.68 1.04
C GLY A 209 15.65 -40.05 1.62
N GLN A 210 14.69 -40.74 2.24
CA GLN A 210 14.86 -42.11 2.78
C GLN A 210 13.89 -43.06 2.07
N ASP A 211 14.13 -43.33 0.79
CA ASP A 211 13.65 -44.57 0.18
C ASP A 211 14.77 -45.61 0.33
N PRO A 212 14.60 -46.64 1.17
CA PRO A 212 15.52 -47.77 1.19
C PRO A 212 15.31 -48.59 -0.09
N VAL A 213 16.40 -48.77 -0.83
CA VAL A 213 16.55 -49.71 -1.96
C VAL A 213 16.25 -51.14 -1.51
#